data_AF-A0A957YW82-F1
#
_entry.id   AF-A0A957YW82-F1
#
_cell.length_a   1.000
_cell.length_b   1.000
_cell.length_c   1.000
_cell.angle_alpha   90.00
_cell.angle_beta   90.00
_cell.angle_gamma   90.00
#
_symmetry.space_group_name_H-M   'P 1'
#
loop_
_entity.id
_entity.type
_entity.pdbx_description
1 polymer ?
#
loop_
_entity_poly.entity_id
_entity_poly.type
_entity_poly.pdbx_seq_one_letter_code
_entity_poly.pdbx_strand_id
1 'polypeptide(L)' 'MQIQTIVVIPLVFALIALASERIGYYLQRLKLPLISGFLLTGLIAGPYILDLIHADYTEKLLFLDDISLG' A
#
# COMPACT_ATOMS: atom_id res chain seq x y z
N MET A 1 -22.88 -1.35 9.26
CA MET A 1 -22.06 -0.46 8.40
C MET A 1 -20.71 -0.11 9.02
N GLN A 2 -20.60 0.39 10.27
CA GLN A 2 -19.30 0.77 10.87
C GLN A 2 -18.30 -0.39 11.09
N ILE A 3 -18.78 -1.58 11.50
CA ILE A 3 -17.90 -2.74 11.77
C ILE A 3 -17.18 -3.20 10.50
N GLN A 4 -17.86 -3.13 9.34
CA GLN A 4 -17.27 -3.53 8.07
C GLN A 4 -16.08 -2.64 7.72
N THR A 5 -16.16 -1.32 7.92
CA THR A 5 -15.07 -0.38 7.61
C THR A 5 -13.85 -0.59 8.52
N ILE A 6 -14.07 -0.82 9.81
CA ILE A 6 -12.98 -0.99 10.79
C ILE A 6 -12.17 -2.26 10.54
N VAL A 7 -12.79 -3.32 9.99
CA VAL A 7 -12.09 -4.58 9.70
C VAL A 7 -11.55 -4.61 8.28
N VAL A 8 -12.32 -4.12 7.30
CA VAL A 8 -11.96 -4.20 5.88
C VAL A 8 -10.77 -3.31 5.55
N ILE A 9 -10.68 -2.08 6.08
CA ILE A 9 -9.56 -1.17 5.79
C ILE A 9 -8.20 -1.77 6.22
N PRO A 10 -7.99 -2.18 7.48
CA PRO A 10 -6.72 -2.76 7.88
C PRO A 10 -6.44 -4.11 7.19
N LEU A 11 -7.47 -4.88 6.86
CA LEU A 11 -7.30 -6.11 6.08
C LEU A 11 -6.79 -5.83 4.66
N VAL A 12 -7.38 -4.86 3.97
CA VAL A 12 -6.95 -4.42 2.63
C VAL A 12 -5.55 -3.83 2.71
N PHE A 13 -5.26 -2.99 3.71
CA PHE A 13 -3.92 -2.46 3.92
C PHE A 13 -2.89 -3.57 4.14
N ALA A 14 -3.18 -4.56 4.99
CA ALA A 14 -2.31 -5.71 5.22
C ALA A 14 -2.07 -6.52 3.94
N LEU A 15 -3.12 -6.73 3.13
CA LEU A 15 -3.00 -7.40 1.84
C LEU A 15 -2.09 -6.62 0.87
N ILE A 16 -2.25 -5.29 0.79
CA ILE A 16 -1.41 -4.43 -0.05
C ILE A 16 0.04 -4.46 0.47
N ALA A 17 0.26 -4.41 1.78
CA ALA A 17 1.59 -4.49 2.39
C ALA A 17 2.29 -5.83 2.08
N LEU A 18 1.58 -6.96 2.19
CA LEU A 18 2.11 -8.28 1.84
C LEU A 18 2.40 -8.40 0.34
N ALA A 19 1.50 -7.87 -0.51
CA ALA A 19 1.73 -7.84 -1.95
C ALA A 19 2.97 -7.00 -2.30
N SER A 20 3.15 -5.88 -1.61
CA SER A 20 4.26 -4.94 -1.76
C SER A 20 5.60 -5.59 -1.43
N GLU A 21 5.66 -6.37 -0.35
CA GLU A 21 6.84 -7.19 -0.02
C GLU A 21 7.18 -8.17 -1.15
N ARG A 22 6.18 -8.90 -1.64
CA ARG A 22 6.37 -9.91 -2.67
C ARG A 22 6.87 -9.30 -3.98
N ILE A 23 6.25 -8.21 -4.43
CA ILE A 23 6.65 -7.46 -5.62
C ILE A 23 8.03 -6.84 -5.42
N GLY A 24 8.31 -6.29 -4.25
CA GLY A 24 9.63 -5.80 -3.83
C GLY A 24 10.75 -6.82 -4.04
N TYR A 25 10.56 -8.05 -3.57
CA TYR A 25 11.53 -9.13 -3.79
C TYR A 25 11.69 -9.51 -5.26
N TYR A 26 10.62 -9.51 -6.05
CA TYR A 26 10.73 -9.75 -7.49
C TYR A 26 11.56 -8.66 -8.18
N LEU A 27 11.36 -7.39 -7.83
CA LEU A 27 12.12 -6.28 -8.39
C LEU A 27 13.58 -6.27 -7.89
N GLN A 28 13.83 -6.70 -6.67
CA GLN A 28 15.19 -6.86 -6.15
C GLN A 28 15.99 -7.91 -6.96
N ARG A 29 15.34 -8.99 -7.42
CA ARG A 29 15.97 -9.97 -8.34
C ARG A 29 16.33 -9.37 -9.69
N LEU A 30 15.63 -8.33 -10.12
CA LEU A 30 15.92 -7.54 -11.32
C LEU A 30 16.97 -6.45 -11.07
N LYS A 31 17.67 -6.45 -9.91
CA LYS A 31 18.63 -5.44 -9.47
C LYS A 31 18.04 -4.04 -9.28
N LEU A 32 16.72 -3.93 -9.10
CA LEU A 32 16.07 -2.66 -8.78
C LEU A 32 16.03 -2.45 -7.26
N PRO A 33 16.03 -1.19 -6.80
CA PRO A 33 15.81 -0.87 -5.39
C PRO A 33 14.46 -1.45 -4.91
N LEU A 34 14.45 -2.04 -3.71
CA LEU A 34 13.26 -2.61 -3.07
C LEU A 34 12.08 -1.63 -3.03
N ILE A 35 12.37 -0.36 -2.76
CA ILE A 35 11.38 0.73 -2.73
C ILE A 35 10.62 0.88 -4.06
N SER A 36 11.23 0.52 -5.20
CA SER A 36 10.57 0.56 -6.51
C SER A 36 9.40 -0.42 -6.56
N GLY A 37 9.54 -1.59 -5.92
CA GLY A 37 8.45 -2.56 -5.83
C GLY A 37 7.33 -2.08 -4.92
N PHE A 38 7.67 -1.35 -3.86
CA PHE A 38 6.67 -0.74 -2.97
C PHE A 38 5.89 0.36 -3.69
N LEU A 39 6.59 1.24 -4.40
CA LEU A 39 5.98 2.29 -5.22
C LEU A 39 5.12 1.73 -6.35
N LEU A 40 5.60 0.70 -7.05
CA LEU A 40 4.83 0.04 -8.12
C LEU A 40 3.56 -0.61 -7.56
N THR A 41 3.64 -1.27 -6.41
CA THR A 41 2.46 -1.84 -5.75
C THR A 41 1.49 -0.77 -5.31
N GLY A 42 1.98 0.35 -4.75
CA GLY A 42 1.17 1.51 -4.39
C GLY A 42 0.50 2.18 -5.60
N LEU A 43 1.17 2.23 -6.75
CA LEU A 43 0.58 2.71 -8.00
C LEU A 43 -0.55 1.80 -8.49
N ILE A 44 -0.34 0.48 -8.43
CA ILE A 44 -1.35 -0.52 -8.83
C ILE A 44 -2.55 -0.48 -7.88
N ALA A 45 -2.32 -0.47 -6.57
CA ALA A 45 -3.39 -0.45 -5.57
C ALA A 45 -4.07 0.94 -5.46
N GLY A 46 -3.39 2.00 -5.88
CA GLY A 46 -3.86 3.38 -5.82
C GLY A 46 -4.96 3.71 -6.82
N PRO A 47 -5.38 4.99 -6.87
CA PRO A 47 -6.57 5.44 -7.60
C PRO A 47 -6.43 5.36 -9.13
N TYR A 48 -5.22 5.15 -9.63
CA TYR A 48 -4.93 5.17 -11.07
C TYR A 48 -5.14 3.83 -11.77
N ILE A 49 -5.08 2.69 -11.06
CA ILE A 49 -5.17 1.36 -11.69
C ILE A 49 -6.31 0.54 -11.08
N LEU A 50 -6.23 0.12 -9.82
CA LEU A 50 -7.30 -0.68 -9.17
C LEU A 50 -8.26 0.16 -8.33
N ASP A 51 -7.89 1.39 -7.96
CA ASP A 51 -8.69 2.27 -7.12
C ASP A 51 -9.13 1.66 -5.78
N LEU A 52 -8.24 0.84 -5.19
CA LEU A 52 -8.44 0.29 -3.83
C LEU A 52 -8.23 1.36 -2.76
N ILE A 53 -7.37 2.34 -3.05
CA ILE A 53 -7.13 3.53 -2.23
C ILE A 53 -7.57 4.73 -3.05
N HIS A 54 -8.76 5.26 -2.77
CA HIS A 54 -9.27 6.47 -3.41
C HIS A 54 -8.37 7.67 -3.11
N ALA A 55 -8.30 8.62 -4.05
CA ALA A 55 -7.47 9.81 -3.93
C ALA A 55 -7.78 10.65 -2.69
N ASP A 56 -9.03 10.67 -2.22
CA ASP A 56 -9.43 11.41 -1.01
C ASP A 56 -8.90 10.80 0.31
N TYR A 57 -8.36 9.58 0.26
CA TYR A 57 -7.81 8.88 1.41
C TYR A 57 -6.29 8.95 1.47
N THR A 58 -5.58 9.36 0.40
CA THR A 58 -4.11 9.43 0.38
C THR A 58 -3.55 10.38 1.44
N GLU A 59 -4.17 11.53 1.67
CA GLU A 59 -3.79 12.45 2.75
C GLU A 59 -3.99 11.82 4.14
N LYS A 60 -5.04 11.01 4.29
CA LYS A 60 -5.31 10.28 5.52
C LYS A 60 -4.36 9.11 5.75
N LEU A 61 -3.47 8.77 4.81
CA LEU A 61 -2.45 7.75 5.02
C LEU A 61 -1.13 8.35 5.55
N LEU A 62 -0.97 9.69 5.58
CA LEU A 62 0.25 10.35 6.08
C LEU A 62 0.56 10.03 7.55
N PHE A 63 -0.44 9.70 8.37
CA PHE A 63 -0.17 9.24 9.75
C PHE A 63 0.65 7.94 9.79
N LEU A 64 0.62 7.12 8.72
CA LEU A 64 1.46 5.92 8.64
C LEU A 64 2.93 6.31 8.49
N ASP A 65 3.23 7.41 7.81
CA ASP A 65 4.60 7.93 7.72
C ASP A 65 5.06 8.40 9.10
N ASP A 66 4.20 9.10 9.84
CA ASP A 66 4.49 9.53 11.22
C ASP A 66 4.76 8.34 12.16
N ILE A 67 3.97 7.25 12.05
CA ILE A 67 4.20 6.02 12.84
C ILE A 67 5.47 5.29 12.40
N SER A 68 5.80 5.32 11.11
CA SER A 68 6.96 4.59 10.57
C SER A 68 8.29 5.28 10.84
N LEU A 69 8.26 6.62 10.96
CA LEU A 69 9.42 7.45 11.27
C LEU A 69 9.62 7.68 12.78
N GLY A 70 8.57 7.42 13.58
CA GLY A 70 8.54 7.58 15.04
C GLY A 70 9.15 6.44 15.84
#